data_AF-A0A0G4EVK3-F1
#
_entry.id   AF-A0A0G4EVK3-F1
#
_cell.length_a   1.000
_cell.length_b   1.000
_cell.length_c   1.000
_cell.angle_alpha   90.00
_cell.angle_beta   90.00
_cell.angle_gamma   90.00
#
_symmetry.space_group_name_H-M   'P 1'
#
loop_
_entity.id
_entity.type
_entity.pdbx_description
1 polymer ?
#
loop_
_entity_poly.entity_id
_entity_poly.type
_entity_poly.pdbx_seq_one_letter_code
_entity_poly.pdbx_strand_id
1 'polypeptide(L)'
;MRGVDAAKRLVAELEKRTLIVNRLITASGGQLTVTEPLDGEIEINVGGTVLCVPRKPLLLPGVSDSFIAYLLLHHLDGLPKDTDGHPFLDADPIYMDWLCNEVANVGAADAQAETHEIKLTGDHSTDNASLFWHEIFFANKIDLNITRQDRQDADMGEASADASTPLGALNRSAVSVEKALDDIKTAVRQVMDEHQQLLKFHRVMGPFLKSADGQGDEIKGVRLMGKTVSTTEATLTFIGTDKRLYTTFDSTGPVTCISPAHFMKVVDFARRQRVASVGDIVKPPTAPNQRQLTTDCSMYGLTTESVSGPVLWADEMQWIIELTKKRNVTTTLLFKSSRDTFGYQSFLNKVTGKSGLLFALRHGDTHRFGCFIDGQLKPPNDLTQTSGKYDVPLFFYSLSGAFTKPTKIELPGQGQKVEVAGTQGAVRSNKGQPIGKVAIARGRLWLGFARPGPAADLSSCQQWISKDDIPNGYGGEINTKDETFLHLASRPDLTCDEMEVYHLQVNGA
;
A
#
# COMPACT_ATOMS: atom_id res chain seq x y z
N MET A 1 1.28 41.15 23.38
CA MET A 1 1.31 41.06 21.90
C MET A 1 1.81 39.69 21.40
N ARG A 2 2.98 39.17 21.82
CA ARG A 2 3.51 37.87 21.33
C ARG A 2 2.58 36.64 21.50
N GLY A 3 1.78 36.57 22.56
CA GLY A 3 0.88 35.43 22.82
C GLY A 3 -0.34 35.37 21.89
N VAL A 4 -0.88 36.52 21.49
CA VAL A 4 -2.07 36.59 20.61
C VAL A 4 -1.72 36.18 19.18
N ASP A 5 -0.54 36.56 18.68
CA ASP A 5 -0.07 36.15 17.37
C ASP A 5 0.25 34.65 17.31
N ALA A 6 0.78 34.07 18.40
CA ALA A 6 0.98 32.63 18.53
C ALA A 6 -0.35 31.87 18.54
N ALA A 7 -1.36 32.35 19.29
CA ALA A 7 -2.69 31.76 19.32
C ALA A 7 -3.36 31.79 17.93
N LYS A 8 -3.29 32.92 17.22
CA LYS A 8 -3.82 33.04 15.84
C LYS A 8 -3.19 32.03 14.88
N ARG A 9 -1.87 31.83 14.96
CA ARG A 9 -1.17 30.82 14.14
C ARG A 9 -1.63 29.40 14.43
N LEU A 10 -1.81 29.07 15.71
CA LEU A 10 -2.26 27.74 16.11
C LEU A 10 -3.72 27.47 15.70
N VAL A 11 -4.61 28.46 15.79
CA VAL A 11 -5.99 28.36 15.30
C VAL A 11 -6.02 28.14 13.78
N ALA A 12 -5.23 28.90 13.02
CA ALA A 12 -5.14 28.71 11.58
C ALA A 12 -4.59 27.32 11.19
N GLU A 13 -3.61 26.81 11.94
CA GLU A 13 -3.10 25.44 11.74
C GLU A 13 -4.16 24.37 12.09
N LEU A 14 -4.93 24.57 13.16
CA LEU A 14 -6.04 23.70 13.55
C LEU A 14 -7.11 23.64 12.45
N GLU A 15 -7.56 24.79 11.95
CA GLU A 15 -8.55 24.88 10.87
C GLU A 15 -8.05 24.19 9.60
N LYS A 16 -6.80 24.45 9.22
CA LYS A 16 -6.15 23.83 8.05
C LYS A 16 -6.10 22.31 8.18
N ARG A 17 -5.71 21.77 9.34
CA ARG A 17 -5.60 20.32 9.53
C ARG A 17 -6.95 19.63 9.64
N THR A 18 -7.93 20.27 10.28
CA THR A 18 -9.32 19.78 10.32
C THR A 18 -9.89 19.65 8.90
N LEU A 19 -9.62 20.62 8.03
CA LEU A 19 -10.01 20.55 6.62
C LEU A 19 -9.33 19.39 5.88
N ILE A 20 -8.06 19.11 6.16
CA ILE A 20 -7.32 17.97 5.57
C ILE A 20 -7.93 16.64 6.04
N VAL A 21 -8.21 16.50 7.32
CA VAL A 21 -8.86 15.31 7.92
C VAL A 21 -10.22 15.05 7.26
N ASN A 22 -11.09 16.07 7.21
CA ASN A 22 -12.41 15.94 6.59
C ASN A 22 -12.33 15.59 5.10
N ARG A 23 -11.35 16.15 4.38
CA ARG A 23 -11.10 15.80 2.98
C ARG A 23 -10.62 14.37 2.81
N LEU A 24 -9.75 13.85 3.67
CA LEU A 24 -9.28 12.46 3.58
C LEU A 24 -10.43 11.47 3.72
N ILE A 25 -11.28 11.68 4.73
CA ILE A 25 -12.47 10.86 4.99
C ILE A 25 -13.42 10.92 3.78
N THR A 26 -13.84 12.13 3.37
CA THR A 26 -14.83 12.28 2.29
C THR A 26 -14.33 11.85 0.92
N ALA A 27 -13.05 12.08 0.59
CA ALA A 27 -12.48 11.70 -0.71
C ALA A 27 -12.41 10.17 -0.93
N SER A 28 -12.50 9.39 0.13
CA SER A 28 -12.43 7.94 0.11
C SER A 28 -13.78 7.28 0.42
N GLY A 29 -14.88 8.03 0.27
CA GLY A 29 -16.25 7.55 0.50
C GLY A 29 -16.61 7.42 1.99
N GLY A 30 -15.82 8.03 2.87
CA GLY A 30 -16.04 8.03 4.30
C GLY A 30 -17.12 9.02 4.76
N GLN A 31 -17.84 8.66 5.83
CA GLN A 31 -18.82 9.48 6.53
C GLN A 31 -18.36 9.75 7.97
N LEU A 32 -18.44 11.01 8.39
CA LEU A 32 -18.04 11.45 9.74
C LEU A 32 -18.99 10.97 10.85
N THR A 33 -20.23 10.62 10.50
CA THR A 33 -21.25 10.17 11.44
C THR A 33 -21.92 8.91 10.90
N VAL A 34 -22.28 8.00 11.80
CA VAL A 34 -23.06 6.81 11.45
C VAL A 34 -24.50 7.26 11.26
N THR A 35 -24.98 7.27 10.01
CA THR A 35 -26.30 7.80 9.66
C THR A 35 -27.41 6.73 9.71
N GLU A 36 -27.04 5.46 9.76
CA GLU A 36 -27.97 4.33 9.75
C GLU A 36 -28.34 3.83 11.16
N PRO A 37 -29.53 3.20 11.34
CA PRO A 37 -29.97 2.70 12.64
C PRO A 37 -28.98 1.70 13.26
N LEU A 38 -28.65 1.91 14.55
CA LEU A 38 -27.70 1.07 15.28
C LEU A 38 -28.18 -0.36 15.53
N ASP A 39 -29.51 -0.58 15.50
CA ASP A 39 -30.13 -1.90 15.67
C ASP A 39 -30.15 -2.73 14.37
N GLY A 40 -29.60 -2.19 13.27
CA GLY A 40 -29.54 -2.88 11.98
C GLY A 40 -28.30 -3.75 11.79
N GLU A 41 -28.31 -4.51 10.69
CA GLU A 41 -27.18 -5.32 10.22
C GLU A 41 -26.58 -4.71 8.94
N ILE A 42 -25.28 -4.93 8.74
CA ILE A 42 -24.55 -4.58 7.52
C ILE A 42 -24.36 -5.88 6.74
N GLU A 43 -24.87 -5.95 5.51
CA GLU A 43 -24.58 -7.04 4.58
C GLU A 43 -23.34 -6.70 3.75
N ILE A 44 -22.32 -7.56 3.79
CA ILE A 44 -21.08 -7.40 3.04
C ILE A 44 -20.77 -8.68 2.26
N ASN A 45 -20.31 -8.53 1.02
CA ASN A 45 -19.80 -9.65 0.24
C ASN A 45 -18.30 -9.80 0.47
N VAL A 46 -17.89 -10.84 1.19
CA VAL A 46 -16.47 -11.17 1.42
C VAL A 46 -16.08 -12.30 0.49
N GLY A 47 -15.24 -12.00 -0.51
CA GLY A 47 -14.64 -13.02 -1.36
C GLY A 47 -15.63 -13.95 -2.08
N GLY A 48 -16.89 -13.54 -2.26
CA GLY A 48 -17.98 -14.32 -2.87
C GLY A 48 -19.03 -14.85 -1.89
N THR A 49 -18.88 -14.58 -0.58
CA THR A 49 -19.82 -14.98 0.48
C THR A 49 -20.43 -13.74 1.12
N VAL A 50 -21.77 -13.64 1.12
CA VAL A 50 -22.47 -12.55 1.81
C VAL A 50 -22.55 -12.87 3.31
N LEU A 51 -22.06 -11.95 4.14
CA LEU A 51 -22.04 -12.03 5.59
C LEU A 51 -22.82 -10.86 6.19
N CYS A 52 -23.46 -11.09 7.34
CA CYS A 52 -24.20 -10.08 8.08
C CYS A 52 -23.39 -9.68 9.34
N VAL A 53 -23.23 -8.38 9.57
CA VAL A 53 -22.52 -7.83 10.73
C VAL A 53 -23.45 -6.95 11.55
N PRO A 54 -23.68 -7.22 12.83
CA PRO A 54 -24.52 -6.36 13.66
C PRO A 54 -23.83 -5.02 13.91
N ARG A 55 -24.54 -3.90 13.74
CA ARG A 55 -23.96 -2.55 13.91
C ARG A 55 -23.61 -2.22 15.35
N LYS A 56 -24.53 -2.44 16.28
CA LYS A 56 -24.33 -2.09 17.70
C LYS A 56 -23.03 -2.66 18.29
N PRO A 57 -22.66 -3.93 18.09
CA PRO A 57 -21.43 -4.47 18.64
C PRO A 57 -20.15 -3.84 18.07
N LEU A 58 -20.18 -3.28 16.86
CA LEU A 58 -19.04 -2.55 16.30
C LEU A 58 -18.73 -1.26 17.07
N LEU A 59 -19.68 -0.72 17.85
CA LEU A 59 -19.48 0.46 18.70
C LEU A 59 -19.05 0.13 20.13
N LEU A 60 -18.98 -1.17 20.49
CA LEU A 60 -18.65 -1.58 21.84
C LEU A 60 -17.14 -1.55 22.12
N PRO A 61 -16.74 -1.31 23.39
CA PRO A 61 -15.33 -1.37 23.79
C PRO A 61 -14.69 -2.70 23.40
N GLY A 62 -13.46 -2.64 22.88
CA GLY A 62 -12.73 -3.81 22.39
C GLY A 62 -12.91 -4.09 20.90
N VAL A 63 -13.96 -3.53 20.27
CA VAL A 63 -14.22 -3.64 18.82
C VAL A 63 -14.14 -2.27 18.13
N SER A 64 -14.68 -1.22 18.76
CA SER A 64 -14.85 0.10 18.14
C SER A 64 -13.58 0.79 17.67
N ASP A 65 -12.45 0.43 18.27
CA ASP A 65 -11.14 0.96 17.91
C ASP A 65 -10.48 0.16 16.78
N SER A 66 -11.07 -0.94 16.30
CA SER A 66 -10.49 -1.74 15.21
C SER A 66 -10.71 -1.08 13.84
N PHE A 67 -9.78 -1.32 12.92
CA PHE A 67 -9.94 -0.83 11.54
C PHE A 67 -11.18 -1.41 10.85
N ILE A 68 -11.58 -2.66 11.14
CA ILE A 68 -12.80 -3.23 10.58
C ILE A 68 -14.06 -2.52 11.06
N ALA A 69 -14.15 -2.19 12.36
CA ALA A 69 -15.27 -1.42 12.88
C ALA A 69 -15.33 -0.04 12.20
N TYR A 70 -14.18 0.64 12.12
CA TYR A 70 -14.12 1.94 11.48
C TYR A 70 -14.45 1.88 9.96
N LEU A 71 -13.98 0.85 9.26
CA LEU A 71 -14.28 0.62 7.84
C LEU A 71 -15.79 0.42 7.62
N LEU A 72 -16.41 -0.47 8.39
CA LEU A 72 -17.82 -0.84 8.21
C LEU A 72 -18.78 0.26 8.67
N LEU A 73 -18.43 1.02 9.71
CA LEU A 73 -19.26 2.10 10.23
C LEU A 73 -19.13 3.40 9.42
N HIS A 74 -17.93 3.69 8.91
CA HIS A 74 -17.64 5.00 8.34
C HIS A 74 -17.29 4.97 6.85
N HIS A 75 -16.82 3.86 6.27
CA HIS A 75 -16.27 3.84 4.90
C HIS A 75 -16.94 2.82 3.98
N LEU A 76 -18.16 2.40 4.29
CA LEU A 76 -18.88 1.36 3.55
C LEU A 76 -19.11 1.72 2.07
N ASP A 77 -19.41 2.99 1.77
CA ASP A 77 -19.58 3.47 0.39
C ASP A 77 -18.25 3.59 -0.37
N GLY A 78 -17.14 3.65 0.36
CA GLY A 78 -15.78 3.62 -0.18
C GLY A 78 -15.41 2.26 -0.77
N LEU A 79 -16.11 1.16 -0.43
CA LEU A 79 -15.84 -0.17 -0.97
C LEU A 79 -16.46 -0.35 -2.37
N PRO A 80 -15.83 -1.15 -3.27
CA PRO A 80 -16.47 -1.67 -4.47
C PRO A 80 -17.81 -2.34 -4.13
N LYS A 81 -18.77 -2.34 -5.05
CA LYS A 81 -20.09 -2.97 -4.84
C LYS A 81 -20.28 -4.09 -5.85
N ASP A 82 -20.80 -5.24 -5.40
CA ASP A 82 -21.14 -6.34 -6.29
C ASP A 82 -22.39 -6.05 -7.13
N THR A 83 -22.80 -7.01 -7.96
CA THR A 83 -23.95 -6.85 -8.86
C THR A 83 -25.28 -6.63 -8.14
N ASP A 84 -25.38 -7.07 -6.89
CA ASP A 84 -26.56 -6.93 -6.05
C ASP A 84 -26.49 -5.66 -5.18
N GLY A 85 -25.38 -4.91 -5.27
CA GLY A 85 -25.16 -3.66 -4.56
C GLY A 85 -24.49 -3.82 -3.18
N HIS A 86 -24.10 -5.03 -2.79
CA HIS A 86 -23.43 -5.25 -1.52
C HIS A 86 -21.99 -4.72 -1.58
N PRO A 87 -21.52 -3.99 -0.55
CA PRO A 87 -20.13 -3.65 -0.37
C PRO A 87 -19.25 -4.90 -0.40
N PHE A 88 -18.17 -4.86 -1.17
CA PHE A 88 -17.28 -6.00 -1.40
C PHE A 88 -15.96 -5.83 -0.64
N LEU A 89 -15.60 -6.87 0.12
CA LEU A 89 -14.33 -6.96 0.80
C LEU A 89 -13.50 -8.10 0.17
N ASP A 90 -12.38 -7.74 -0.45
CA ASP A 90 -11.47 -8.69 -1.10
C ASP A 90 -10.56 -9.39 -0.08
N ALA A 91 -11.18 -10.17 0.83
CA ALA A 91 -10.54 -10.88 1.93
C ALA A 91 -10.94 -12.36 1.97
N ASP A 92 -10.40 -13.12 2.93
CA ASP A 92 -10.81 -14.51 3.16
C ASP A 92 -12.20 -14.57 3.85
N PRO A 93 -13.22 -15.17 3.19
CA PRO A 93 -14.54 -15.32 3.81
C PRO A 93 -14.52 -16.19 5.07
N ILE A 94 -13.59 -17.15 5.19
CA ILE A 94 -13.55 -18.05 6.35
C ILE A 94 -13.12 -17.28 7.61
N TYR A 95 -12.05 -16.49 7.52
CA TYR A 95 -11.64 -15.61 8.61
C TYR A 95 -12.71 -14.56 8.94
N MET A 96 -13.31 -13.93 7.92
CA MET A 96 -14.30 -12.87 8.16
C MET A 96 -15.58 -13.38 8.81
N ASP A 97 -16.07 -14.56 8.42
CA ASP A 97 -17.21 -15.20 9.07
C ASP A 97 -16.93 -15.45 10.57
N TRP A 98 -15.73 -15.98 10.89
CA TRP A 98 -15.30 -16.12 12.29
C TRP A 98 -15.28 -14.77 13.02
N LEU A 99 -14.71 -13.72 12.42
CA LEU A 99 -14.65 -12.40 13.04
C LEU A 99 -16.04 -11.79 13.27
N CYS A 100 -16.96 -11.94 12.30
CA CYS A 100 -18.35 -11.47 12.43
C CYS A 100 -19.07 -12.17 13.59
N ASN A 101 -18.87 -13.48 13.75
CA ASN A 101 -19.40 -14.24 14.88
C ASN A 101 -18.81 -13.75 16.22
N GLU A 102 -17.51 -13.48 16.28
CA GLU A 102 -16.88 -12.94 17.48
C GLU A 102 -17.39 -11.54 17.83
N VAL A 103 -17.64 -10.68 16.84
CA VAL A 103 -18.28 -9.37 17.04
C VAL A 103 -19.70 -9.54 17.58
N ALA A 104 -20.48 -10.49 17.06
CA ALA A 104 -21.80 -10.81 17.60
C ALA A 104 -21.74 -11.31 19.06
N ASN A 105 -20.73 -12.11 19.41
CA ASN A 105 -20.50 -12.58 20.78
C ASN A 105 -20.19 -11.42 21.74
N VAL A 106 -19.47 -10.38 21.30
CA VAL A 106 -19.31 -9.14 22.08
C VAL A 106 -20.67 -8.48 22.38
N GLY A 107 -21.55 -8.41 21.38
CA GLY A 107 -22.91 -7.91 21.55
C GLY A 107 -23.75 -8.73 22.53
N ALA A 108 -23.65 -10.05 22.44
CA ALA A 108 -24.36 -10.97 23.34
C ALA A 108 -23.87 -10.84 24.79
N ALA A 109 -22.56 -10.73 24.99
CA ALA A 109 -21.96 -10.52 26.31
C ALA A 109 -22.37 -9.17 26.91
N ASP A 110 -22.34 -8.08 26.13
CA ASP A 110 -22.79 -6.76 26.58
C ASP A 110 -24.26 -6.76 27.03
N ALA A 111 -25.14 -7.46 26.30
CA ALA A 111 -26.54 -7.63 26.70
C ALA A 111 -26.71 -8.40 28.02
N GLN A 112 -25.71 -9.18 28.42
CA GLN A 112 -25.66 -9.92 29.68
C GLN A 112 -24.83 -9.21 30.76
N ALA A 113 -24.35 -7.98 30.49
CA ALA A 113 -23.39 -7.25 31.34
C ALA A 113 -22.08 -8.00 31.60
N GLU A 114 -21.65 -8.84 30.64
CA GLU A 114 -20.38 -9.55 30.60
C GLU A 114 -19.41 -8.91 29.59
N THR A 115 -18.14 -9.31 29.62
CA THR A 115 -17.14 -8.88 28.63
C THR A 115 -16.66 -10.05 27.80
N HIS A 116 -16.62 -9.88 26.49
CA HIS A 116 -16.04 -10.85 25.56
C HIS A 116 -14.81 -10.25 24.88
N GLU A 117 -13.71 -10.99 24.88
CA GLU A 117 -12.47 -10.56 24.25
C GLU A 117 -12.23 -11.37 22.97
N ILE A 118 -12.13 -10.68 21.84
CA ILE A 118 -11.87 -11.31 20.55
C ILE A 118 -10.38 -11.67 20.47
N LYS A 119 -10.11 -12.98 20.48
CA LYS A 119 -8.76 -13.55 20.34
C LYS A 119 -8.81 -14.73 19.38
N LEU A 120 -7.81 -14.85 18.52
CA LEU A 120 -7.66 -16.02 17.65
C LEU A 120 -7.58 -17.29 18.49
N THR A 121 -8.47 -18.25 18.23
CA THR A 121 -8.53 -19.55 18.89
C THR A 121 -8.66 -20.67 17.86
N GLY A 122 -8.44 -21.92 18.30
CA GLY A 122 -8.56 -23.09 17.43
C GLY A 122 -7.69 -23.00 16.17
N ASP A 123 -8.24 -23.41 15.03
CA ASP A 123 -7.55 -23.43 13.74
C ASP A 123 -7.07 -22.03 13.32
N HIS A 124 -7.83 -20.97 13.65
CA HIS A 124 -7.47 -19.58 13.30
C HIS A 124 -6.20 -19.08 13.99
N SER A 125 -5.82 -19.66 15.14
CA SER A 125 -4.60 -19.27 15.86
C SER A 125 -3.30 -19.72 15.19
N THR A 126 -3.38 -20.66 14.24
CA THR A 126 -2.21 -21.22 13.54
C THR A 126 -2.28 -21.07 12.02
N ASP A 127 -3.46 -20.78 11.47
CA ASP A 127 -3.63 -20.55 10.03
C ASP A 127 -3.04 -19.21 9.58
N ASN A 128 -2.17 -19.26 8.57
CA ASN A 128 -1.47 -18.08 8.04
C ASN A 128 -2.41 -17.01 7.47
N ALA A 129 -3.57 -17.39 6.90
CA ALA A 129 -4.52 -16.42 6.38
C ALA A 129 -5.21 -15.69 7.54
N SER A 130 -5.67 -16.45 8.54
CA SER A 130 -6.32 -15.91 9.74
C SER A 130 -5.42 -14.94 10.50
N LEU A 131 -4.15 -15.31 10.73
CA LEU A 131 -3.16 -14.43 11.37
C LEU A 131 -2.96 -13.11 10.58
N PHE A 132 -2.86 -13.21 9.26
CA PHE A 132 -2.67 -12.05 8.39
C PHE A 132 -3.89 -11.11 8.42
N TRP A 133 -5.09 -11.65 8.25
CA TRP A 133 -6.31 -10.86 8.23
C TRP A 133 -6.66 -10.28 9.60
N HIS A 134 -6.35 -11.00 10.67
CA HIS A 134 -6.51 -10.49 12.03
C HIS A 134 -5.63 -9.28 12.31
N GLU A 135 -4.38 -9.32 11.87
CA GLU A 135 -3.49 -8.17 11.98
C GLU A 135 -4.06 -6.95 11.24
N ILE A 136 -4.49 -7.12 10.00
CA ILE A 136 -5.00 -6.04 9.15
C ILE A 136 -6.31 -5.44 9.67
N PHE A 137 -7.29 -6.29 10.00
CA PHE A 137 -8.65 -5.84 10.28
C PHE A 137 -8.90 -5.54 11.76
N PHE A 138 -8.34 -6.33 12.66
CA PHE A 138 -8.72 -6.28 14.08
C PHE A 138 -7.62 -5.74 15.00
N ALA A 139 -6.37 -6.20 14.82
CA ALA A 139 -5.25 -5.78 15.65
C ALA A 139 -4.82 -4.34 15.36
N ASN A 140 -4.93 -3.89 14.11
CA ASN A 140 -4.74 -2.49 13.77
C ASN A 140 -5.86 -1.63 14.37
N LYS A 141 -5.45 -0.72 15.26
CA LYS A 141 -6.35 0.19 15.97
C LYS A 141 -6.32 1.61 15.45
N ILE A 142 -7.47 2.27 15.57
CA ILE A 142 -7.74 3.67 15.30
C ILE A 142 -8.46 4.27 16.52
N ASP A 143 -7.89 5.33 17.08
CA ASP A 143 -8.40 6.05 18.24
C ASP A 143 -8.75 7.48 17.81
N LEU A 144 -9.89 7.60 17.14
CA LEU A 144 -10.46 8.89 16.78
C LEU A 144 -11.52 9.26 17.81
N ASN A 145 -11.44 10.47 18.36
CA ASN A 145 -12.43 10.99 19.31
C ASN A 145 -13.81 11.32 18.67
N ILE A 146 -14.14 10.71 17.53
CA ILE A 146 -15.37 10.97 16.75
C ILE A 146 -16.64 10.67 17.58
N THR A 147 -16.56 9.76 18.56
CA THR A 147 -17.73 9.30 19.34
C THR A 147 -17.98 10.07 20.65
N ARG A 148 -17.22 11.14 20.96
CA ARG A 148 -17.44 11.89 22.22
C ARG A 148 -18.58 12.91 22.18
N GLN A 149 -19.11 13.25 21.01
CA GLN A 149 -20.25 14.19 20.92
C GLN A 149 -21.59 13.54 21.32
N ASP A 150 -21.82 12.25 21.01
CA ASP A 150 -23.10 11.60 21.34
C ASP A 150 -23.27 11.27 22.84
N ARG A 151 -22.19 11.32 23.63
CA ARG A 151 -22.27 11.11 25.10
C ARG A 151 -22.51 12.38 25.91
N GLN A 152 -22.43 13.56 25.31
CA GLN A 152 -22.61 14.84 26.02
C GLN A 152 -24.00 15.47 25.85
N ASP A 153 -24.84 14.97 24.94
CA ASP A 153 -26.18 15.50 24.72
C ASP A 153 -27.25 14.96 25.71
N ALA A 154 -26.85 14.12 26.67
CA ALA A 154 -27.75 13.60 27.70
C ALA A 154 -27.71 14.35 29.04
N ASP A 155 -26.79 15.31 29.24
CA ASP A 155 -26.68 15.98 30.54
C ASP A 155 -26.06 17.39 30.45
N MET A 156 -26.79 18.36 29.91
CA MET A 156 -26.55 19.79 30.20
C MET A 156 -27.86 20.57 30.14
N GLY A 157 -28.40 20.88 31.31
CA GLY A 157 -29.46 21.86 31.50
C GLY A 157 -29.05 23.27 31.05
N GLU A 158 -30.08 24.07 30.79
CA GLU A 158 -30.04 25.45 30.32
C GLU A 158 -28.98 26.33 31.01
N ALA A 159 -28.05 26.89 30.22
CA ALA A 159 -27.40 28.16 30.54
C ALA A 159 -26.91 28.89 29.27
N SER A 160 -27.67 29.92 28.92
CA SER A 160 -27.35 31.13 28.15
C SER A 160 -26.27 31.07 27.05
N ALA A 161 -26.74 31.27 25.81
CA ALA A 161 -25.98 31.82 24.71
C ALA A 161 -25.31 33.15 25.09
N ASP A 162 -23.97 33.23 24.95
CA ASP A 162 -23.23 34.30 24.25
C ASP A 162 -21.72 34.23 24.59
N ALA A 163 -21.00 33.17 24.14
CA ALA A 163 -19.53 33.06 24.20
C ALA A 163 -18.97 31.82 23.46
N SER A 164 -19.15 31.68 22.14
CA SER A 164 -18.68 30.49 21.39
C SER A 164 -17.53 30.74 20.40
N THR A 165 -16.82 31.87 20.58
CA THR A 165 -15.51 32.24 20.02
C THR A 165 -14.25 31.82 20.79
N PRO A 166 -13.36 30.88 20.39
CA PRO A 166 -12.03 30.74 21.02
C PRO A 166 -11.23 32.05 21.04
N LEU A 167 -11.48 32.92 20.05
CA LEU A 167 -10.94 34.28 19.96
C LEU A 167 -11.53 35.27 20.98
N GLY A 168 -12.77 35.08 21.44
CA GLY A 168 -13.43 35.97 22.40
C GLY A 168 -12.89 35.84 23.83
N ALA A 169 -12.28 34.69 24.16
CA ALA A 169 -11.67 34.43 25.47
C ALA A 169 -10.33 35.16 25.70
N LEU A 170 -9.68 35.64 24.62
CA LEU A 170 -8.37 36.32 24.68
C LEU A 170 -8.42 37.75 25.26
N ASN A 171 -9.62 38.29 25.53
CA ASN A 171 -9.82 39.64 26.08
C ASN A 171 -9.89 39.70 27.62
N ARG A 172 -9.54 38.62 28.34
CA ARG A 172 -9.49 38.60 29.82
C ARG A 172 -8.08 38.25 30.32
N SER A 173 -7.82 38.55 31.60
CA SER A 173 -6.58 38.37 32.40
C SER A 173 -5.52 37.40 31.83
N ALA A 174 -4.24 37.70 32.03
CA ALA A 174 -3.10 36.89 31.55
C ALA A 174 -3.22 35.38 31.83
N VAL A 175 -3.78 35.00 32.99
CA VAL A 175 -4.04 33.59 33.37
C VAL A 175 -5.06 32.91 32.44
N SER A 176 -6.06 33.65 31.95
CA SER A 176 -7.06 33.16 30.99
C SER A 176 -6.48 32.95 29.59
N VAL A 177 -5.47 33.75 29.22
CA VAL A 177 -4.78 33.64 27.92
C VAL A 177 -3.85 32.43 27.90
N GLU A 178 -3.14 32.16 29.00
CA GLU A 178 -2.27 30.99 29.13
C GLU A 178 -3.06 29.68 29.06
N LYS A 179 -4.17 29.58 29.80
CA LYS A 179 -5.07 28.42 29.74
C LYS A 179 -5.62 28.21 28.32
N ALA A 180 -6.14 29.25 27.69
CA ALA A 180 -6.66 29.16 26.32
C ALA A 180 -5.58 28.72 25.31
N LEU A 181 -4.34 29.17 25.48
CA LEU A 181 -3.23 28.77 24.62
C LEU A 181 -2.87 27.30 24.80
N ASP A 182 -2.89 26.78 26.03
CA ASP A 182 -2.63 25.36 26.32
C ASP A 182 -3.77 24.45 25.83
N ASP A 183 -5.02 24.90 25.92
CA ASP A 183 -6.18 24.22 25.33
C ASP A 183 -6.03 24.13 23.79
N ILE A 184 -5.66 25.23 23.13
CA ILE A 184 -5.39 25.25 21.68
C ILE A 184 -4.22 24.34 21.30
N LYS A 185 -3.11 24.35 22.05
CA LYS A 185 -1.98 23.44 21.79
C LYS A 185 -2.41 21.98 21.90
N THR A 186 -3.24 21.66 22.88
CA THR A 186 -3.75 20.30 23.09
C THR A 186 -4.64 19.89 21.92
N ALA A 187 -5.56 20.75 21.48
CA ALA A 187 -6.39 20.51 20.30
C ALA A 187 -5.56 20.32 19.01
N VAL A 188 -4.51 21.14 18.80
CA VAL A 188 -3.62 20.99 17.64
C VAL A 188 -2.90 19.64 17.68
N ARG A 189 -2.37 19.22 18.83
CA ARG A 189 -1.74 17.89 18.96
C ARG A 189 -2.74 16.77 18.66
N GLN A 190 -3.94 16.86 19.23
CA GLN A 190 -4.99 15.86 18.99
C GLN A 190 -5.33 15.74 17.50
N VAL A 191 -5.57 16.85 16.80
CA VAL A 191 -5.85 16.82 15.35
C VAL A 191 -4.64 16.32 14.55
N MET A 192 -3.41 16.56 15.01
CA MET A 192 -2.22 15.98 14.38
C MET A 192 -2.16 14.46 14.55
N ASP A 193 -2.47 13.96 15.73
CA ASP A 193 -2.49 12.53 16.03
C ASP A 193 -3.63 11.84 15.24
N GLU A 194 -4.83 12.42 15.22
CA GLU A 194 -5.98 11.96 14.41
C GLU A 194 -5.62 11.92 12.92
N HIS A 195 -4.96 12.98 12.41
CA HIS A 195 -4.49 13.01 11.03
C HIS A 195 -3.49 11.88 10.73
N GLN A 196 -2.54 11.61 11.64
CA GLN A 196 -1.57 10.54 11.45
C GLN A 196 -2.23 9.16 11.51
N GLN A 197 -3.20 8.96 12.39
CA GLN A 197 -3.96 7.71 12.47
C GLN A 197 -4.81 7.47 11.21
N LEU A 198 -5.45 8.51 10.68
CA LEU A 198 -6.19 8.43 9.42
C LEU A 198 -5.27 8.11 8.24
N LEU A 199 -4.07 8.71 8.18
CA LEU A 199 -3.09 8.34 7.16
C LEU A 199 -2.67 6.87 7.29
N LYS A 200 -2.49 6.36 8.52
CA LYS A 200 -2.24 4.94 8.75
C LYS A 200 -3.41 4.08 8.25
N PHE A 201 -4.65 4.45 8.60
CA PHE A 201 -5.85 3.76 8.15
C PHE A 201 -5.93 3.70 6.64
N HIS A 202 -5.83 4.83 5.92
CA HIS A 202 -5.91 4.84 4.47
C HIS A 202 -4.75 4.10 3.79
N ARG A 203 -3.57 4.04 4.41
CA ARG A 203 -2.47 3.21 3.89
C ARG A 203 -2.76 1.71 3.96
N VAL A 204 -3.34 1.25 5.06
CA VAL A 204 -3.65 -0.18 5.26
C VAL A 204 -4.94 -0.58 4.55
N MET A 205 -5.97 0.28 4.59
CA MET A 205 -7.29 -0.01 4.03
C MET A 205 -7.46 0.43 2.58
N GLY A 206 -6.56 1.26 2.07
CA GLY A 206 -6.58 1.74 0.68
C GLY A 206 -6.77 0.63 -0.36
N PRO A 207 -6.11 -0.55 -0.26
CA PRO A 207 -6.33 -1.65 -1.19
C PRO A 207 -7.75 -2.24 -1.23
N PHE A 208 -8.61 -1.96 -0.25
CA PHE A 208 -10.00 -2.41 -0.24
C PHE A 208 -10.97 -1.33 -0.75
N LEU A 209 -10.54 -0.07 -0.75
CA LEU A 209 -11.35 1.06 -1.19
C LEU A 209 -11.30 1.19 -2.71
N LYS A 210 -12.35 1.77 -3.29
CA LYS A 210 -12.42 2.11 -4.70
C LYS A 210 -11.24 2.96 -5.12
N SER A 211 -10.66 2.63 -6.26
CA SER A 211 -9.66 3.49 -6.89
C SER A 211 -10.30 4.81 -7.33
N ALA A 212 -9.53 5.90 -7.25
CA ALA A 212 -10.00 7.22 -7.68
C ALA A 212 -10.35 7.29 -9.17
N ASP A 213 -9.74 6.41 -9.99
CA ASP A 213 -10.02 6.26 -11.43
C ASP A 213 -10.98 5.11 -11.75
N GLY A 214 -11.49 4.40 -10.73
CA GLY A 214 -12.36 3.23 -10.86
C GLY A 214 -11.67 2.00 -11.48
N GLN A 215 -10.36 2.05 -11.71
CA GLN A 215 -9.63 0.96 -12.35
C GLN A 215 -9.30 -0.14 -11.34
N GLY A 216 -9.63 -1.39 -11.69
CA GLY A 216 -9.34 -2.55 -10.85
C GLY A 216 -10.42 -2.87 -9.82
N ASP A 217 -11.44 -2.01 -9.67
CA ASP A 217 -12.56 -2.17 -8.73
C ASP A 217 -13.58 -3.23 -9.19
N GLU A 218 -13.47 -3.71 -10.43
CA GLU A 218 -14.38 -4.74 -10.98
C GLU A 218 -14.25 -6.04 -10.18
N ILE A 219 -15.39 -6.57 -9.73
CA ILE A 219 -15.46 -7.82 -8.99
C ILE A 219 -15.69 -8.96 -9.99
N LYS A 220 -14.74 -9.88 -10.05
CA LYS A 220 -14.79 -11.09 -10.88
C LYS A 220 -15.18 -12.27 -10.00
N GLY A 221 -16.12 -13.09 -10.46
CA GLY A 221 -16.61 -14.25 -9.72
C GLY A 221 -16.51 -15.54 -10.53
N VAL A 222 -16.11 -16.63 -9.87
CA VAL A 222 -16.08 -17.99 -10.44
C VAL A 222 -16.94 -18.91 -9.58
N ARG A 223 -17.76 -19.75 -10.24
CA ARG A 223 -18.60 -20.73 -9.55
C ARG A 223 -17.94 -22.12 -9.57
N LEU A 224 -17.69 -22.69 -8.40
CA LEU A 224 -17.12 -24.03 -8.20
C LEU A 224 -18.02 -24.86 -7.30
N MET A 225 -18.56 -25.96 -7.83
CA MET A 225 -19.40 -26.91 -7.07
C MET A 225 -20.51 -26.22 -6.24
N GLY A 226 -21.16 -25.22 -6.83
CA GLY A 226 -22.25 -24.46 -6.18
C GLY A 226 -21.80 -23.29 -5.30
N LYS A 227 -20.50 -23.15 -4.99
CA LYS A 227 -19.94 -22.01 -4.26
C LYS A 227 -19.41 -20.95 -5.23
N THR A 228 -19.59 -19.69 -4.90
CA THR A 228 -18.99 -18.57 -5.63
C THR A 228 -17.73 -18.13 -4.92
N VAL A 229 -16.65 -17.93 -5.67
CA VAL A 229 -15.43 -17.30 -5.19
C VAL A 229 -15.21 -16.05 -6.02
N SER A 230 -15.17 -14.89 -5.37
CA SER A 230 -15.05 -13.60 -6.02
C SER A 230 -13.81 -12.84 -5.58
N THR A 231 -13.17 -12.09 -6.45
CA THR A 231 -12.03 -11.22 -6.12
C THR A 231 -12.04 -9.99 -7.03
N THR A 232 -11.18 -9.02 -6.78
CA THR A 232 -11.06 -7.83 -7.65
C THR A 232 -10.16 -8.07 -8.85
N GLU A 233 -10.41 -7.35 -9.94
CA GLU A 233 -9.50 -7.24 -11.08
C GLU A 233 -8.11 -6.75 -10.62
N ALA A 234 -8.04 -5.89 -9.60
CA ALA A 234 -6.78 -5.47 -8.98
C ALA A 234 -5.97 -6.65 -8.43
N THR A 235 -6.59 -7.62 -7.74
CA THR A 235 -5.92 -8.84 -7.27
C THR A 235 -5.41 -9.70 -8.42
N LEU A 236 -6.22 -9.90 -9.45
CA LEU A 236 -5.85 -10.74 -10.59
C LEU A 236 -4.71 -10.14 -11.41
N THR A 237 -4.78 -8.83 -11.70
CA THR A 237 -3.74 -8.10 -12.44
C THR A 237 -2.44 -7.99 -11.67
N PHE A 238 -2.50 -7.85 -10.34
CA PHE A 238 -1.32 -7.87 -9.47
C PHE A 238 -0.54 -9.19 -9.59
N ILE A 239 -1.25 -10.32 -9.55
CA ILE A 239 -0.67 -11.65 -9.75
C ILE A 239 -0.18 -11.86 -11.18
N GLY A 240 -0.85 -11.26 -12.17
CA GLY A 240 -0.40 -11.22 -13.55
C GLY A 240 -1.44 -11.80 -14.51
N THR A 241 -1.67 -11.07 -15.61
CA THR A 241 -2.65 -11.44 -16.64
C THR A 241 -2.25 -12.68 -17.45
N ASP A 242 -0.96 -13.06 -17.41
CA ASP A 242 -0.44 -14.29 -18.00
C ASP A 242 -0.71 -15.54 -17.15
N LYS A 243 -1.21 -15.38 -15.92
CA LYS A 243 -1.41 -16.51 -15.00
C LYS A 243 -2.74 -17.20 -15.25
N ARG A 244 -2.76 -18.51 -15.04
CA ARG A 244 -3.98 -19.31 -15.13
C ARG A 244 -5.07 -18.80 -14.17
N LEU A 245 -4.68 -18.28 -13.00
CA LEU A 245 -5.62 -17.65 -12.07
C LEU A 245 -6.44 -16.56 -12.76
N TYR A 246 -5.79 -15.61 -13.44
CA TYR A 246 -6.46 -14.55 -14.20
C TYR A 246 -7.44 -15.12 -15.23
N THR A 247 -6.96 -16.01 -16.10
CA THR A 247 -7.78 -16.61 -17.17
C THR A 247 -8.96 -17.42 -16.65
N THR A 248 -8.88 -17.95 -15.42
CA THR A 248 -9.96 -18.72 -14.80
C THR A 248 -11.14 -17.81 -14.44
N PHE A 249 -10.85 -16.62 -13.95
CA PHE A 249 -11.86 -15.60 -13.64
C PHE A 249 -12.43 -14.91 -14.89
N ASP A 250 -11.68 -14.90 -15.99
CA ASP A 250 -12.15 -14.40 -17.29
C ASP A 250 -12.95 -15.46 -18.07
N SER A 251 -12.80 -16.74 -17.73
CA SER A 251 -13.49 -17.84 -18.40
C SER A 251 -14.92 -18.04 -17.90
N THR A 252 -15.84 -18.33 -18.81
CA THR A 252 -17.25 -18.66 -18.49
C THR A 252 -17.47 -20.15 -18.17
N GLY A 253 -16.42 -20.96 -18.23
CA GLY A 253 -16.49 -22.41 -18.04
C GLY A 253 -16.49 -22.83 -16.57
N PRO A 254 -17.13 -23.96 -16.22
CA PRO A 254 -17.09 -24.48 -14.86
C PRO A 254 -15.69 -24.97 -14.50
N VAL A 255 -15.19 -24.58 -13.32
CA VAL A 255 -13.91 -25.08 -12.80
C VAL A 255 -14.14 -26.36 -12.02
N THR A 256 -13.63 -27.48 -12.52
CA THR A 256 -13.83 -28.83 -11.94
C THR A 256 -12.55 -29.52 -11.49
N CYS A 257 -11.38 -28.94 -11.79
CA CYS A 257 -10.07 -29.55 -11.52
C CYS A 257 -9.50 -29.26 -10.12
N ILE A 258 -10.26 -28.59 -9.25
CA ILE A 258 -9.82 -28.22 -7.90
C ILE A 258 -11.02 -28.20 -6.94
N SER A 259 -10.77 -28.53 -5.67
CA SER A 259 -11.80 -28.39 -4.63
C SER A 259 -12.08 -26.91 -4.33
N PRO A 260 -13.32 -26.53 -3.97
CA PRO A 260 -13.61 -25.15 -3.56
C PRO A 260 -12.73 -24.68 -2.39
N ALA A 261 -12.43 -25.57 -1.43
CA ALA A 261 -11.58 -25.24 -0.29
C ALA A 261 -10.15 -24.85 -0.69
N HIS A 262 -9.54 -25.60 -1.61
CA HIS A 262 -8.21 -25.26 -2.10
C HIS A 262 -8.25 -24.02 -2.99
N PHE A 263 -9.25 -23.88 -3.86
CA PHE A 263 -9.37 -22.71 -4.73
C PHE A 263 -9.54 -21.42 -3.92
N MET A 264 -10.34 -21.44 -2.85
CA MET A 264 -10.44 -20.30 -1.91
C MET A 264 -9.08 -19.95 -1.29
N LYS A 265 -8.27 -20.94 -0.88
CA LYS A 265 -6.92 -20.70 -0.33
C LYS A 265 -5.93 -20.16 -1.37
N VAL A 266 -6.05 -20.59 -2.63
CA VAL A 266 -5.26 -20.04 -3.75
C VAL A 266 -5.61 -18.57 -3.98
N VAL A 267 -6.90 -18.24 -4.02
CA VAL A 267 -7.37 -16.87 -4.23
C VAL A 267 -7.07 -15.99 -3.03
N ASP A 268 -7.28 -16.47 -1.80
CA ASP A 268 -6.85 -15.79 -0.58
C ASP A 268 -5.36 -15.44 -0.61
N PHE A 269 -4.51 -16.40 -0.99
CA PHE A 269 -3.07 -16.13 -1.05
C PHE A 269 -2.74 -15.03 -2.06
N ALA A 270 -3.45 -14.98 -3.19
CA ALA A 270 -3.34 -13.87 -4.14
C ALA A 270 -3.79 -12.53 -3.54
N ARG A 271 -4.94 -12.50 -2.82
CA ARG A 271 -5.42 -11.30 -2.11
C ARG A 271 -4.39 -10.79 -1.12
N ARG A 272 -3.86 -11.68 -0.27
CA ARG A 272 -2.84 -11.33 0.74
C ARG A 272 -1.57 -10.77 0.13
N GLN A 273 -1.12 -11.28 -1.03
CA GLN A 273 0.02 -10.72 -1.75
C GLN A 273 -0.21 -9.28 -2.23
N ARG A 274 -1.43 -8.94 -2.66
CA ARG A 274 -1.77 -7.57 -3.08
C ARG A 274 -1.89 -6.61 -1.91
N VAL A 275 -2.57 -7.03 -0.84
CA VAL A 275 -2.95 -6.12 0.26
C VAL A 275 -1.95 -6.05 1.40
N ALA A 276 -0.90 -6.89 1.39
CA ALA A 276 0.16 -6.86 2.38
C ALA A 276 0.77 -5.46 2.49
N SER A 277 1.19 -5.08 3.70
CA SER A 277 1.90 -3.81 3.88
C SER A 277 3.22 -3.86 3.12
N VAL A 278 3.72 -2.68 2.75
CA VAL A 278 5.04 -2.58 2.14
C VAL A 278 6.09 -3.16 3.09
N GLY A 279 6.88 -4.11 2.58
CA GLY A 279 7.89 -4.78 3.38
C GLY A 279 7.47 -6.17 3.87
N ASP A 280 6.17 -6.40 4.08
CA ASP A 280 5.68 -7.59 4.76
C ASP A 280 5.95 -8.87 3.97
N ILE A 281 6.05 -9.97 4.70
CA ILE A 281 6.21 -11.31 4.13
C ILE A 281 4.86 -12.03 4.18
N VAL A 282 4.36 -12.38 3.01
CA VAL A 282 3.14 -13.16 2.84
C VAL A 282 3.48 -14.63 2.83
N LYS A 283 3.09 -15.33 3.90
CA LYS A 283 3.30 -16.78 4.05
C LYS A 283 2.37 -17.57 3.12
N PRO A 284 2.81 -18.74 2.61
CA PRO A 284 1.98 -19.60 1.78
C PRO A 284 0.75 -20.13 2.53
N PRO A 285 -0.33 -20.49 1.82
CA PRO A 285 -1.52 -21.04 2.43
C PRO A 285 -1.26 -22.45 2.98
N THR A 286 -1.99 -22.80 4.05
CA THR A 286 -1.89 -24.12 4.71
C THR A 286 -3.16 -24.93 4.53
N ALA A 287 -3.06 -26.24 4.37
CA ALA A 287 -4.21 -27.15 4.35
C ALA A 287 -3.84 -28.57 4.82
N PRO A 288 -4.81 -29.39 5.28
CA PRO A 288 -4.55 -30.79 5.65
C PRO A 288 -3.87 -31.59 4.54
N ASN A 289 -4.25 -31.37 3.28
CA ASN A 289 -3.57 -31.94 2.11
C ASN A 289 -2.62 -30.92 1.47
N GLN A 290 -1.53 -30.59 2.18
CA GLN A 290 -0.56 -29.57 1.75
C GLN A 290 0.06 -29.88 0.38
N ARG A 291 0.35 -31.15 0.08
CA ARG A 291 0.94 -31.57 -1.21
C ARG A 291 0.04 -31.22 -2.38
N GLN A 292 -1.26 -31.48 -2.25
CA GLN A 292 -2.22 -31.12 -3.29
C GLN A 292 -2.39 -29.59 -3.37
N LEU A 293 -2.47 -28.89 -2.24
CA LEU A 293 -2.56 -27.42 -2.23
C LEU A 293 -1.34 -26.78 -2.94
N THR A 294 -0.14 -27.31 -2.74
CA THR A 294 1.05 -26.85 -3.47
C THR A 294 0.96 -27.07 -4.97
N THR A 295 0.43 -28.24 -5.38
CA THR A 295 0.19 -28.54 -6.80
C THR A 295 -0.84 -27.57 -7.39
N ASP A 296 -1.90 -27.28 -6.64
CA ASP A 296 -2.97 -26.36 -7.02
C ASP A 296 -2.46 -24.91 -7.15
N CYS A 297 -1.69 -24.41 -6.17
CA CYS A 297 -1.04 -23.10 -6.26
C CYS A 297 -0.17 -22.99 -7.52
N SER A 298 0.68 -24.00 -7.78
CA SER A 298 1.55 -24.04 -8.95
C SER A 298 0.73 -24.06 -10.26
N MET A 299 -0.35 -24.84 -10.30
CA MET A 299 -1.27 -24.89 -11.43
C MET A 299 -1.86 -23.52 -11.76
N TYR A 300 -2.13 -22.70 -10.74
CA TYR A 300 -2.65 -21.34 -10.89
C TYR A 300 -1.57 -20.26 -11.09
N GLY A 301 -0.29 -20.65 -11.12
CA GLY A 301 0.83 -19.74 -11.36
C GLY A 301 1.32 -19.02 -10.11
N LEU A 302 1.04 -19.54 -8.91
CA LEU A 302 1.52 -19.03 -7.63
C LEU A 302 2.66 -19.90 -7.10
N THR A 303 3.69 -19.27 -6.53
CA THR A 303 4.76 -19.96 -5.81
C THR A 303 4.31 -20.30 -4.39
N THR A 304 4.70 -21.45 -3.83
CA THR A 304 4.40 -21.78 -2.42
C THR A 304 5.52 -21.38 -1.46
N GLU A 305 6.37 -20.45 -1.89
CA GLU A 305 7.36 -19.81 -1.05
C GLU A 305 6.74 -18.56 -0.41
N SER A 306 7.40 -18.05 0.62
CA SER A 306 7.03 -16.76 1.18
C SER A 306 7.31 -15.65 0.16
N VAL A 307 6.32 -14.79 -0.08
CA VAL A 307 6.40 -13.71 -1.08
C VAL A 307 6.46 -12.37 -0.37
N SER A 308 7.24 -11.43 -0.90
CA SER A 308 7.25 -10.07 -0.35
C SER A 308 6.03 -9.29 -0.84
N GLY A 309 5.46 -8.48 0.05
CA GLY A 309 4.42 -7.51 -0.28
C GLY A 309 4.91 -6.44 -1.28
N PRO A 310 4.06 -5.46 -1.61
CA PRO A 310 4.41 -4.38 -2.52
C PRO A 310 5.65 -3.58 -2.06
N VAL A 311 6.38 -2.96 -2.99
CA VAL A 311 7.47 -2.01 -2.63
C VAL A 311 6.93 -0.59 -2.42
N LEU A 312 5.82 -0.25 -3.07
CA LEU A 312 5.19 1.06 -3.06
C LEU A 312 3.83 1.03 -2.37
N TRP A 313 3.54 2.03 -1.54
CA TRP A 313 2.17 2.35 -1.17
C TRP A 313 1.44 3.10 -2.28
N ALA A 314 0.10 3.12 -2.23
CA ALA A 314 -0.72 3.85 -3.19
C ALA A 314 -0.47 5.37 -3.16
N ASP A 315 -0.29 5.96 -1.97
CA ASP A 315 0.04 7.38 -1.80
C ASP A 315 1.43 7.72 -2.35
N GLU A 316 2.41 6.82 -2.18
CA GLU A 316 3.75 6.96 -2.76
C GLU A 316 3.73 6.82 -4.29
N MET A 317 2.95 5.89 -4.84
CA MET A 317 2.74 5.77 -6.28
C MET A 317 2.15 7.08 -6.84
N GLN A 318 1.10 7.60 -6.20
CA GLN A 318 0.46 8.85 -6.59
C GLN A 318 1.43 10.04 -6.50
N TRP A 319 2.21 10.12 -5.42
CA TRP A 319 3.25 11.14 -5.28
C TRP A 319 4.26 11.07 -6.42
N ILE A 320 4.72 9.88 -6.84
CA ILE A 320 5.64 9.73 -7.97
C ILE A 320 4.97 10.16 -9.28
N ILE A 321 3.71 9.77 -9.53
CA ILE A 321 2.96 10.17 -10.73
C ILE A 321 2.91 11.69 -10.85
N GLU A 322 2.63 12.39 -9.76
CA GLU A 322 2.63 13.87 -9.73
C GLU A 322 3.99 14.46 -10.11
N LEU A 323 5.09 13.83 -9.68
CA LEU A 323 6.45 14.26 -10.06
C LEU A 323 6.74 14.10 -11.55
N THR A 324 6.05 13.20 -12.25
CA THR A 324 6.16 13.05 -13.70
C THR A 324 5.46 14.17 -14.47
N LYS A 325 4.58 14.95 -13.80
CA LYS A 325 3.71 15.97 -14.41
C LYS A 325 2.77 15.43 -15.49
N LYS A 326 2.58 14.11 -15.55
CA LYS A 326 1.62 13.45 -16.43
C LYS A 326 0.24 13.44 -15.78
N ARG A 327 -0.81 13.55 -16.59
CA ARG A 327 -2.21 13.47 -16.16
C ARG A 327 -2.85 12.21 -16.74
N ASN A 328 -3.92 11.72 -16.11
CA ASN A 328 -4.67 10.54 -16.56
C ASN A 328 -3.77 9.32 -16.76
N VAL A 329 -2.93 9.03 -15.76
CA VAL A 329 -1.97 7.93 -15.81
C VAL A 329 -2.61 6.66 -15.25
N THR A 330 -2.65 5.60 -16.06
CA THR A 330 -2.89 4.24 -15.59
C THR A 330 -1.56 3.61 -15.20
N THR A 331 -1.54 2.91 -14.07
CA THR A 331 -0.39 2.13 -13.62
C THR A 331 -0.61 0.65 -13.87
N THR A 332 0.44 -0.07 -14.30
CA THR A 332 0.38 -1.52 -14.48
C THR A 332 1.69 -2.15 -14.01
N LEU A 333 1.64 -3.10 -13.07
CA LEU A 333 2.80 -3.83 -12.59
C LEU A 333 3.30 -4.82 -13.66
N LEU A 334 4.39 -4.49 -14.35
CA LEU A 334 4.96 -5.32 -15.40
C LEU A 334 5.82 -6.45 -14.85
N PHE A 335 6.63 -6.14 -13.83
CA PHE A 335 7.62 -7.05 -13.27
C PHE A 335 7.64 -6.94 -11.74
N LYS A 336 7.70 -8.08 -11.05
CA LYS A 336 7.96 -8.18 -9.61
C LYS A 336 8.92 -9.34 -9.38
N SER A 337 10.07 -9.11 -8.76
CA SER A 337 11.13 -10.12 -8.69
C SER A 337 10.74 -11.37 -7.90
N SER A 338 9.90 -11.28 -6.87
CA SER A 338 9.37 -12.45 -6.16
C SER A 338 8.36 -13.28 -6.98
N ARG A 339 7.71 -12.66 -7.98
CA ARG A 339 6.80 -13.32 -8.93
C ARG A 339 7.53 -13.85 -10.16
N ASP A 340 8.41 -13.04 -10.72
CA ASP A 340 9.00 -13.20 -12.05
C ASP A 340 10.48 -13.64 -12.00
N THR A 341 11.03 -13.81 -10.80
CA THR A 341 12.45 -14.02 -10.46
C THR A 341 13.34 -12.82 -10.82
N PHE A 342 14.56 -12.75 -10.29
CA PHE A 342 15.56 -11.77 -10.72
C PHE A 342 16.20 -12.07 -12.09
N GLY A 343 15.70 -13.04 -12.85
CA GLY A 343 16.25 -13.43 -14.15
C GLY A 343 16.19 -12.30 -15.19
N TYR A 344 17.33 -11.96 -15.79
CA TYR A 344 17.43 -10.83 -16.74
C TYR A 344 16.55 -10.98 -18.00
N GLN A 345 16.47 -12.21 -18.55
CA GLN A 345 15.61 -12.49 -19.70
C GLN A 345 14.13 -12.30 -19.36
N SER A 346 13.70 -12.80 -18.19
CA SER A 346 12.32 -12.65 -17.70
C SER A 346 11.95 -11.18 -17.56
N PHE A 347 12.85 -10.40 -16.95
CA PHE A 347 12.74 -8.95 -16.84
C PHE A 347 12.57 -8.27 -18.21
N LEU A 348 13.48 -8.49 -19.17
CA LEU A 348 13.42 -7.85 -20.48
C LEU A 348 12.14 -8.19 -21.24
N ASN A 349 11.67 -9.44 -21.18
CA ASN A 349 10.45 -9.88 -21.85
C ASN A 349 9.21 -9.10 -21.36
N LYS A 350 9.22 -8.63 -20.12
CA LYS A 350 8.10 -7.90 -19.50
C LYS A 350 8.13 -6.39 -19.74
N VAL A 351 9.32 -5.80 -19.82
CA VAL A 351 9.48 -4.33 -19.89
C VAL A 351 9.77 -3.80 -21.30
N THR A 352 10.23 -4.63 -22.23
CA THR A 352 10.58 -4.20 -23.59
C THR A 352 9.34 -3.73 -24.35
N GLY A 353 9.46 -2.61 -25.07
CA GLY A 353 8.35 -1.99 -25.82
C GLY A 353 7.38 -1.16 -24.96
N LYS A 354 7.61 -1.06 -23.64
CA LYS A 354 6.84 -0.22 -22.71
C LYS A 354 7.62 1.06 -22.38
N SER A 355 6.93 2.19 -22.26
CA SER A 355 7.53 3.51 -21.97
C SER A 355 6.99 4.10 -20.67
N GLY A 356 7.73 5.00 -20.03
CA GLY A 356 7.30 5.53 -18.73
C GLY A 356 7.43 4.45 -17.66
N LEU A 357 8.65 3.94 -17.51
CA LEU A 357 8.95 2.83 -16.62
C LEU A 357 9.34 3.36 -15.24
N LEU A 358 8.61 2.92 -14.23
CA LEU A 358 8.90 3.22 -12.83
C LEU A 358 9.53 2.00 -12.17
N PHE A 359 10.77 2.13 -11.73
CA PHE A 359 11.51 1.09 -11.00
C PHE A 359 11.48 1.38 -9.52
N ALA A 360 10.93 0.47 -8.72
CA ALA A 360 10.97 0.51 -7.26
C ALA A 360 11.80 -0.65 -6.72
N LEU A 361 12.81 -0.33 -5.90
CA LEU A 361 13.74 -1.29 -5.32
C LEU A 361 13.66 -1.21 -3.79
N ARG A 362 13.73 -2.37 -3.14
CA ARG A 362 13.89 -2.51 -1.69
C ARG A 362 15.26 -3.10 -1.37
N HIS A 363 15.90 -2.57 -0.31
CA HIS A 363 17.12 -3.10 0.27
C HIS A 363 17.07 -3.04 1.79
N GLY A 364 17.06 -4.23 2.41
CA GLY A 364 16.69 -4.45 3.79
C GLY A 364 15.28 -3.93 4.12
N ASP A 365 15.04 -3.77 5.41
CA ASP A 365 13.75 -3.31 5.93
C ASP A 365 13.61 -1.78 5.95
N THR A 366 14.66 -1.05 5.54
CA THR A 366 14.78 0.40 5.77
C THR A 366 14.83 1.22 4.51
N HIS A 367 15.42 0.71 3.41
CA HIS A 367 15.67 1.51 2.21
C HIS A 367 14.73 1.11 1.08
N ARG A 368 13.97 2.10 0.60
CA ARG A 368 13.11 1.99 -0.58
C ARG A 368 13.38 3.18 -1.48
N PHE A 369 13.80 2.91 -2.70
CA PHE A 369 14.25 3.92 -3.65
C PHE A 369 14.05 3.42 -5.08
N GLY A 370 14.31 4.27 -6.05
CA GLY A 370 14.04 3.89 -7.42
C GLY A 370 14.34 4.97 -8.43
N CYS A 371 13.88 4.73 -9.67
CA CYS A 371 13.96 5.70 -10.75
C CYS A 371 12.72 5.66 -11.63
N PHE A 372 12.39 6.80 -12.22
CA PHE A 372 11.42 6.88 -13.31
C PHE A 372 12.17 7.18 -14.61
N ILE A 373 11.90 6.40 -15.66
CA ILE A 373 12.45 6.56 -17.00
C ILE A 373 11.32 6.93 -17.94
N ASP A 374 11.34 8.16 -18.46
CA ASP A 374 10.34 8.67 -19.41
C ASP A 374 10.65 8.23 -20.85
N GLY A 375 10.71 6.91 -21.03
CA GLY A 375 11.00 6.28 -22.31
C GLY A 375 11.06 4.77 -22.17
N GLN A 376 11.43 4.10 -23.26
CA GLN A 376 11.55 2.65 -23.32
C GLN A 376 12.98 2.20 -23.00
N LEU A 377 13.10 0.99 -22.44
CA LEU A 377 14.36 0.26 -22.54
C LEU A 377 14.56 -0.26 -23.96
N LYS A 378 15.74 -0.03 -24.53
CA LYS A 378 16.10 -0.39 -25.90
C LYS A 378 17.18 -1.47 -25.93
N PRO A 379 16.91 -2.74 -25.58
CA PRO A 379 17.90 -3.80 -25.73
C PRO A 379 18.33 -3.92 -27.21
N PRO A 380 19.59 -4.28 -27.50
CA PRO A 380 20.08 -4.46 -28.86
C PRO A 380 19.48 -5.72 -29.52
N ASN A 381 19.42 -5.72 -30.86
CA ASN A 381 18.99 -6.89 -31.63
C ASN A 381 19.96 -8.07 -31.50
N ASP A 382 21.27 -7.77 -31.45
CA ASP A 382 22.31 -8.78 -31.16
C ASP A 382 22.38 -9.01 -29.66
N LEU A 383 22.11 -10.26 -29.24
CA LEU A 383 22.04 -10.66 -27.84
C LEU A 383 23.38 -10.51 -27.09
N THR A 384 24.50 -10.36 -27.79
CA THR A 384 25.85 -10.21 -27.21
C THR A 384 26.29 -8.75 -27.04
N GLN A 385 25.59 -7.81 -27.69
CA GLN A 385 25.97 -6.40 -27.73
C GLN A 385 25.34 -5.59 -26.59
N THR A 386 25.59 -4.28 -26.58
CA THR A 386 24.81 -3.31 -25.79
C THR A 386 24.07 -2.36 -26.73
N SER A 387 23.05 -1.69 -26.22
CA SER A 387 22.32 -0.65 -26.93
C SER A 387 23.18 0.59 -27.25
N GLY A 388 24.38 0.68 -26.68
CA GLY A 388 25.06 1.94 -26.45
C GLY A 388 24.28 2.84 -25.48
N LYS A 389 24.89 3.97 -25.11
CA LYS A 389 24.24 4.97 -24.25
C LYS A 389 23.28 5.80 -25.08
N TYR A 390 22.03 5.88 -24.65
CA TYR A 390 21.04 6.78 -25.24
C TYR A 390 20.46 7.73 -24.18
N ASP A 391 20.13 8.93 -24.62
CA ASP A 391 19.50 9.95 -23.79
C ASP A 391 18.02 9.61 -23.59
N VAL A 392 17.56 9.70 -22.35
CA VAL A 392 16.15 9.50 -21.98
C VAL A 392 15.87 10.26 -20.69
N PRO A 393 14.81 11.09 -20.61
CA PRO A 393 14.52 11.82 -19.40
C PRO A 393 14.29 10.88 -18.23
N LEU A 394 14.96 11.13 -17.10
CA LEU A 394 14.82 10.30 -15.92
C LEU A 394 15.17 11.07 -14.64
N PHE A 395 14.62 10.62 -13.53
CA PHE A 395 14.98 11.10 -12.18
C PHE A 395 15.05 9.93 -11.20
N PHE A 396 15.79 10.13 -10.11
CA PHE A 396 15.79 9.20 -8.97
C PHE A 396 14.81 9.67 -7.90
N TYR A 397 14.39 8.75 -7.05
CA TYR A 397 13.64 9.07 -5.84
C TYR A 397 14.04 8.16 -4.69
N SER A 398 13.85 8.65 -3.47
CA SER A 398 13.96 7.89 -2.23
C SER A 398 12.64 8.01 -1.48
N LEU A 399 12.10 6.89 -1.00
CA LEU A 399 10.87 6.84 -0.20
C LEU A 399 11.18 6.68 1.28
N SER A 400 12.23 5.91 1.61
CA SER A 400 12.72 5.71 2.98
C SER A 400 14.21 5.39 2.99
N GLY A 401 14.82 5.44 4.18
CA GLY A 401 16.24 5.12 4.40
C GLY A 401 17.11 6.36 4.28
N ALA A 402 17.59 6.67 3.08
CA ALA A 402 18.50 7.79 2.84
C ALA A 402 17.88 9.17 3.15
N PHE A 403 16.55 9.27 3.12
CA PHE A 403 15.79 10.46 3.46
C PHE A 403 14.64 10.10 4.41
N THR A 404 14.29 11.02 5.31
CA THR A 404 13.18 10.87 6.27
C THR A 404 11.80 11.09 5.64
N LYS A 405 11.75 11.62 4.42
CA LYS A 405 10.53 11.85 3.64
C LYS A 405 10.75 11.50 2.17
N PRO A 406 9.69 11.16 1.41
CA PRO A 406 9.78 10.99 -0.03
C PRO A 406 10.48 12.18 -0.70
N THR A 407 11.54 11.91 -1.45
CA THR A 407 12.43 12.92 -2.01
C THR A 407 12.75 12.61 -3.46
N LYS A 408 12.47 13.57 -4.36
CA LYS A 408 12.87 13.53 -5.77
C LYS A 408 14.31 14.02 -5.90
N ILE A 409 15.09 13.34 -6.73
CA ILE A 409 16.48 13.67 -7.03
C ILE A 409 16.59 13.89 -8.54
N GLU A 410 16.68 15.15 -8.92
CA GLU A 410 16.86 15.56 -10.31
C GLU A 410 18.31 15.36 -10.73
N LEU A 411 18.51 14.85 -11.93
CA LEU A 411 19.85 14.66 -12.49
C LEU A 411 20.11 15.68 -13.59
N PRO A 412 21.37 16.15 -13.75
CA PRO A 412 21.73 16.99 -14.89
C PRO A 412 21.47 16.23 -16.19
N GLY A 413 21.08 16.93 -17.27
CA GLY A 413 20.71 16.29 -18.54
C GLY A 413 21.79 15.35 -19.09
N GLN A 414 23.07 15.68 -18.91
CA GLN A 414 24.21 14.82 -19.29
C GLN A 414 24.30 13.50 -18.50
N GLY A 415 23.64 13.44 -17.34
CA GLY A 415 23.50 12.25 -16.50
C GLY A 415 22.31 11.38 -16.87
N GLN A 416 21.34 11.87 -17.64
CA GLN A 416 20.10 11.17 -17.98
C GLN A 416 20.29 10.24 -19.20
N LYS A 417 21.16 9.23 -19.02
CA LYS A 417 21.48 8.22 -20.04
C LYS A 417 21.23 6.81 -19.53
N VAL A 418 20.74 5.95 -20.41
CA VAL A 418 20.54 4.52 -20.14
C VAL A 418 21.35 3.69 -21.14
N GLU A 419 21.84 2.55 -20.69
CA GLU A 419 22.48 1.53 -21.52
C GLU A 419 21.99 0.14 -21.09
N VAL A 420 21.62 -0.69 -22.05
CA VAL A 420 21.01 -2.01 -21.83
C VAL A 420 21.82 -3.04 -22.61
N ALA A 421 22.16 -4.16 -21.96
CA ALA A 421 22.80 -5.28 -22.64
C ALA A 421 21.80 -6.13 -23.43
N GLY A 422 22.26 -6.87 -24.44
CA GLY A 422 21.56 -8.05 -24.90
C GLY A 422 21.56 -9.14 -23.83
N THR A 423 20.74 -10.17 -23.98
CA THR A 423 20.52 -11.18 -22.92
C THR A 423 21.78 -11.99 -22.59
N GLN A 424 22.67 -12.14 -23.57
CA GLN A 424 24.00 -12.78 -23.45
C GLN A 424 25.14 -11.75 -23.30
N GLY A 425 24.85 -10.46 -23.40
CA GLY A 425 25.82 -9.38 -23.33
C GLY A 425 26.03 -8.82 -21.92
N ALA A 426 26.82 -7.75 -21.84
CA ALA A 426 27.09 -7.02 -20.60
C ALA A 426 27.39 -5.55 -20.90
N VAL A 427 26.81 -4.67 -20.09
CA VAL A 427 27.16 -3.24 -20.07
C VAL A 427 28.55 -3.08 -19.45
N ARG A 428 29.37 -2.23 -20.09
CA ARG A 428 30.79 -2.07 -19.76
C ARG A 428 31.05 -0.79 -18.98
N SER A 429 32.06 -0.82 -18.11
CA SER A 429 32.58 0.37 -17.44
C SER A 429 33.25 1.32 -18.43
N ASN A 430 33.64 2.51 -17.95
CA ASN A 430 34.52 3.42 -18.68
C ASN A 430 35.89 2.80 -19.03
N LYS A 431 36.31 1.71 -18.36
CA LYS A 431 37.53 0.94 -18.67
C LYS A 431 37.26 -0.22 -19.63
N GLY A 432 36.05 -0.34 -20.18
CA GLY A 432 35.67 -1.41 -21.10
C GLY A 432 35.42 -2.78 -20.45
N GLN A 433 35.48 -2.87 -19.11
CA GLN A 433 35.25 -4.12 -18.38
C GLN A 433 33.74 -4.41 -18.28
N PRO A 434 33.28 -5.66 -18.44
CA PRO A 434 31.88 -6.00 -18.21
C PRO A 434 31.54 -5.87 -16.72
N ILE A 435 30.46 -5.15 -16.40
CA ILE A 435 30.08 -4.81 -15.03
C ILE A 435 28.65 -5.20 -14.70
N GLY A 436 27.69 -4.97 -15.61
CA GLY A 436 26.27 -5.21 -15.31
C GLY A 436 25.40 -5.48 -16.53
N LYS A 437 24.10 -5.64 -16.31
CA LYS A 437 23.11 -5.89 -17.38
C LYS A 437 22.37 -4.62 -17.82
N VAL A 438 22.11 -3.71 -16.89
CA VAL A 438 21.48 -2.42 -17.17
C VAL A 438 22.23 -1.33 -16.42
N ALA A 439 22.57 -0.24 -17.09
CA ALA A 439 23.10 0.96 -16.49
C ALA A 439 22.14 2.13 -16.69
N ILE A 440 21.69 2.72 -15.60
CA ILE A 440 20.75 3.83 -15.56
C ILE A 440 21.50 5.07 -15.05
N ALA A 441 21.12 6.24 -15.55
CA ALA A 441 21.67 7.52 -15.15
C ALA A 441 23.21 7.62 -15.32
N ARG A 442 23.73 7.14 -16.47
CA ARG A 442 25.17 7.05 -16.78
C ARG A 442 25.92 6.15 -15.78
N GLY A 443 25.28 5.08 -15.32
CA GLY A 443 25.87 4.10 -14.39
C GLY A 443 25.88 4.58 -12.94
N ARG A 444 24.94 5.44 -12.56
CA ARG A 444 24.64 5.76 -11.16
C ARG A 444 23.74 4.71 -10.51
N LEU A 445 22.99 3.95 -11.31
CA LEU A 445 22.30 2.74 -10.88
C LEU A 445 22.62 1.61 -11.87
N TRP A 446 23.13 0.51 -11.37
CA TRP A 446 23.42 -0.71 -12.12
C TRP A 446 22.53 -1.84 -11.63
N LEU A 447 21.95 -2.59 -12.57
CA LEU A 447 21.24 -3.83 -12.29
C LEU A 447 22.06 -5.02 -12.83
N GLY A 448 22.14 -6.09 -12.04
CA GLY A 448 22.99 -7.26 -12.32
C GLY A 448 24.48 -6.96 -12.25
N PHE A 449 24.88 -6.14 -11.30
CA PHE A 449 26.24 -5.65 -11.10
C PHE A 449 27.17 -6.69 -10.47
N ALA A 450 28.39 -6.86 -10.99
CA ALA A 450 29.46 -7.60 -10.33
C ALA A 450 30.86 -7.13 -10.81
N ARG A 451 31.91 -7.50 -10.06
CA ARG A 451 33.32 -7.23 -10.42
C ARG A 451 34.18 -8.48 -10.20
N PRO A 452 34.59 -9.19 -11.26
CA PRO A 452 34.16 -9.02 -12.65
C PRO A 452 32.65 -9.31 -12.83
N GLY A 453 32.00 -8.68 -13.81
CA GLY A 453 30.56 -8.85 -14.06
C GLY A 453 30.23 -9.37 -15.46
N PRO A 454 28.94 -9.49 -15.80
CA PRO A 454 27.77 -9.18 -14.96
C PRO A 454 27.48 -10.26 -13.91
N ALA A 455 26.63 -9.96 -12.93
CA ALA A 455 26.12 -10.96 -11.99
C ALA A 455 25.20 -11.98 -12.70
N ALA A 456 24.91 -13.09 -12.02
CA ALA A 456 24.04 -14.15 -12.53
C ALA A 456 22.58 -13.69 -12.73
N ASP A 457 22.11 -12.75 -11.91
CA ASP A 457 20.76 -12.21 -11.94
C ASP A 457 20.75 -10.70 -11.63
N LEU A 458 19.57 -10.09 -11.57
CA LEU A 458 19.38 -8.67 -11.31
C LEU A 458 19.35 -8.29 -9.81
N SER A 459 19.48 -9.25 -8.89
CA SER A 459 19.43 -8.95 -7.45
C SER A 459 20.65 -8.14 -7.02
N SER A 460 21.82 -8.40 -7.60
CA SER A 460 23.04 -7.63 -7.34
C SER A 460 22.98 -6.29 -8.06
N CYS A 461 22.98 -5.20 -7.31
CA CYS A 461 22.91 -3.83 -7.82
C CYS A 461 24.08 -2.99 -7.30
N GLN A 462 24.39 -1.92 -8.02
CA GLN A 462 25.26 -0.85 -7.51
C GLN A 462 24.54 0.48 -7.69
N GLN A 463 24.50 1.30 -6.64
CA GLN A 463 23.86 2.61 -6.65
C GLN A 463 24.76 3.66 -6.02
N TRP A 464 24.91 4.80 -6.70
CA TRP A 464 25.61 5.97 -6.20
C TRP A 464 25.14 7.24 -6.91
N ILE A 465 25.25 8.38 -6.25
CA ILE A 465 24.89 9.71 -6.76
C ILE A 465 25.99 10.68 -6.34
N SER A 466 26.31 11.65 -7.18
CA SER A 466 27.28 12.69 -6.81
C SER A 466 26.71 13.55 -5.69
N LYS A 467 27.54 13.98 -4.74
CA LYS A 467 27.17 14.91 -3.67
C LYS A 467 26.51 16.19 -4.21
N ASP A 468 26.98 16.67 -5.36
CA ASP A 468 26.46 17.88 -6.00
C ASP A 468 25.04 17.69 -6.59
N ASP A 469 24.66 16.44 -6.87
CA ASP A 469 23.34 16.08 -7.40
C ASP A 469 22.33 15.75 -6.26
N ILE A 470 22.75 15.70 -4.99
CA ILE A 470 21.90 15.29 -3.87
C ILE A 470 21.18 16.49 -3.23
N PRO A 471 19.84 16.45 -3.08
CA PRO A 471 19.09 17.48 -2.38
C PRO A 471 19.42 17.57 -0.88
N ASN A 472 19.13 18.72 -0.29
CA ASN A 472 19.20 18.92 1.16
C ASN A 472 18.32 17.89 1.91
N GLY A 473 18.77 17.51 3.11
CA GLY A 473 18.05 16.57 3.98
C GLY A 473 18.46 15.11 3.82
N TYR A 474 19.54 14.83 3.09
CA TYR A 474 20.16 13.50 3.05
C TYR A 474 20.69 13.14 4.43
N GLY A 475 20.24 12.00 4.97
CA GLY A 475 20.66 11.45 6.25
C GLY A 475 21.31 10.06 6.14
N GLY A 476 21.54 9.57 4.93
CA GLY A 476 22.17 8.28 4.68
C GLY A 476 23.66 8.27 5.03
N GLU A 477 24.27 7.08 5.01
CA GLU A 477 25.70 6.94 5.27
C GLU A 477 26.52 7.67 4.20
N ILE A 478 27.53 8.42 4.65
CA ILE A 478 28.51 9.06 3.79
C ILE A 478 29.73 8.15 3.76
N ASN A 479 30.17 7.75 2.57
CA ASN A 479 31.40 6.97 2.45
C ASN A 479 32.59 7.81 2.90
N THR A 480 33.14 7.50 4.07
CA THR A 480 34.23 8.28 4.70
C THR A 480 35.53 8.30 3.89
N LYS A 481 35.69 7.41 2.90
CA LYS A 481 36.87 7.36 2.03
C LYS A 481 36.71 8.17 0.74
N ASP A 482 35.48 8.47 0.33
CA ASP A 482 35.18 9.21 -0.88
C ASP A 482 33.88 10.00 -0.68
N GLU A 483 34.01 11.17 -0.06
CA GLU A 483 32.88 12.06 0.25
C GLU A 483 32.17 12.60 -1.01
N THR A 484 32.64 12.26 -2.21
CA THR A 484 32.07 12.76 -3.46
C THR A 484 30.84 11.98 -3.92
N PHE A 485 30.63 10.76 -3.39
CA PHE A 485 29.51 9.90 -3.77
C PHE A 485 28.67 9.45 -2.57
N LEU A 486 27.36 9.61 -2.71
CA LEU A 486 26.33 9.22 -1.76
C LEU A 486 25.46 8.12 -2.36
N HIS A 487 24.61 7.46 -1.56
CA HIS A 487 23.81 6.34 -2.05
C HIS A 487 22.42 6.30 -1.37
N LEU A 488 21.42 5.80 -2.10
CA LEU A 488 20.03 5.72 -1.63
C LEU A 488 19.71 4.41 -0.90
N ALA A 489 20.62 3.45 -0.98
CA ALA A 489 20.61 2.23 -0.21
C ALA A 489 21.43 2.40 1.08
N SER A 490 21.55 1.35 1.91
CA SER A 490 22.47 1.37 3.06
C SER A 490 23.95 1.18 2.69
N ARG A 491 24.25 0.80 1.44
CA ARG A 491 25.62 0.66 0.90
C ARG A 491 25.59 0.79 -0.63
N PRO A 492 26.72 1.15 -1.27
CA PRO A 492 26.77 1.36 -2.71
C PRO A 492 26.52 0.06 -3.49
N ASP A 493 27.14 -1.05 -3.09
CA ASP A 493 26.87 -2.38 -3.63
C ASP A 493 25.82 -3.05 -2.75
N LEU A 494 24.70 -3.45 -3.34
CA LEU A 494 23.53 -3.94 -2.60
C LEU A 494 22.95 -5.20 -3.24
N THR A 495 22.34 -6.04 -2.42
CA THR A 495 21.47 -7.12 -2.89
C THR A 495 20.04 -6.64 -2.72
N CYS A 496 19.33 -6.50 -3.83
CA CYS A 496 17.95 -6.07 -3.86
C CYS A 496 17.06 -7.20 -3.38
N ASP A 497 16.24 -6.96 -2.36
CA ASP A 497 15.33 -7.97 -1.81
C ASP A 497 14.04 -8.08 -2.61
N GLU A 498 13.62 -6.98 -3.23
CA GLU A 498 12.46 -6.94 -4.12
C GLU A 498 12.62 -5.79 -5.12
N MET A 499 12.37 -6.09 -6.39
CA MET A 499 12.33 -5.13 -7.49
C MET A 499 10.97 -5.20 -8.17
N GLU A 500 10.31 -4.06 -8.28
CA GLU A 500 9.08 -3.88 -9.04
C GLU A 500 9.28 -2.90 -10.18
N VAL A 501 8.68 -3.19 -11.34
CA VAL A 501 8.64 -2.26 -12.47
C VAL A 501 7.22 -2.05 -12.92
N TYR A 502 6.79 -0.79 -12.91
CA TYR A 502 5.46 -0.37 -13.35
C TYR A 502 5.53 0.36 -14.68
N HIS A 503 4.49 0.17 -15.49
CA HIS A 503 4.19 0.95 -16.69
C HIS A 503 3.25 2.10 -16.30
N LEU A 504 3.66 3.34 -16.56
CA LEU A 504 2.85 4.53 -16.36
C LEU A 504 2.33 4.99 -17.72
N GLN A 505 1.15 4.51 -18.09
CA GLN A 505 0.51 4.78 -19.38
C GLN A 505 -0.36 6.04 -19.29
N VAL A 506 -0.09 7.03 -20.15
CA VAL A 506 -0.96 8.21 -20.28
C VAL A 506 -2.16 7.83 -21.14
N ASN A 507 -3.36 7.93 -20.58
CA ASN A 507 -4.60 7.65 -21.29
C ASN A 507 -5.06 8.87 -22.09
N GLY A 508 -5.43 8.66 -23.34
CA GLY A 508 -5.97 9.70 -24.23
C GLY A 508 -4.93 10.60 -24.91
N ALA A 509 -3.72 10.08 -25.12
CA ALA A 509 -2.69 10.71 -25.97
C ALA A 509 -2.85 10.32 -27.44
#